data_AF-A0A3E2TSE0-F1
#
_entry.id   AF-A0A3E2TSE0-F1
#
_cell.length_a   1.000
_cell.length_b   1.000
_cell.length_c   1.000
_cell.angle_alpha   90.00
_cell.angle_beta   90.00
_cell.angle_gamma   90.00
#
_symmetry.space_group_name_H-M   'P 1'
#
loop_
_entity.id
_entity.type
_entity.pdbx_description
1 polymer ?
#
loop_
_entity_poly.entity_id
_entity_poly.type
_entity_poly.pdbx_seq_one_letter_code
_entity_poly.pdbx_strand_id
1 'polypeptide(L)'
;YKCATAKKKKGCKKKTVRKQWLEDLVVNQTMQLVRDDAAMESIIAKVMELQDRENTNLPLYEKQLRDAESGIQNMLNAIQAGILTSSTKERLEQLEETKRELEARIAEEKLAKPKIKEEFIRFWLMRFRKLDMSLKDQRQALVDTFINSIYLYDDKVLITFNYKEGTQTITFEEAAQAASKENGSDLDCFTAP
;
A
#
# COMPACT_ATOMS: atom_id res chain seq x y z
N TYR A 1 8.02 9.60 27.23
CA TYR A 1 8.53 10.27 26.03
C TYR A 1 8.65 11.78 26.26
N LYS A 2 9.76 12.36 25.80
CA LYS A 2 10.04 13.80 25.92
C LYS A 2 10.55 14.32 24.58
N CYS A 3 10.03 15.46 24.13
CA CYS A 3 10.50 16.11 22.91
C CYS A 3 12.02 16.39 23.00
N ALA A 4 12.76 16.09 21.92
CA ALA A 4 14.21 16.30 21.87
C ALA A 4 14.58 17.78 22.09
N THR A 5 13.81 18.71 21.53
CA THR A 5 13.99 20.17 21.70
C THR A 5 13.76 20.61 23.14
N ALA A 6 12.73 20.03 23.81
CA ALA A 6 12.49 20.26 25.23
C ALA A 6 13.59 19.63 26.11
N LYS A 7 14.12 18.46 25.73
CA LYS A 7 15.27 17.82 26.40
C LYS A 7 16.52 18.68 26.28
N LYS A 8 16.76 19.29 25.12
CA LYS A 8 17.87 20.22 24.84
C LYS A 8 17.62 21.66 25.33
N LYS A 9 16.50 21.93 26.04
CA LYS A 9 16.10 23.25 26.56
C LYS A 9 16.00 24.36 25.50
N LYS A 10 15.67 24.00 24.25
CA LYS A 10 15.56 24.94 23.11
C LYS A 10 14.13 25.49 22.88
N GLY A 11 13.36 25.70 23.95
CA GLY A 11 12.08 26.43 23.88
C GLY A 11 10.80 25.63 23.58
N CYS A 12 10.84 24.31 23.41
CA CYS A 12 9.61 23.51 23.27
C CYS A 12 8.92 23.31 24.63
N LYS A 13 7.63 23.68 24.72
CA LYS A 13 6.82 23.63 25.95
C LYS A 13 6.01 22.33 26.12
N LYS A 14 6.11 21.38 25.19
CA LYS A 14 5.34 20.13 25.21
C LYS A 14 5.54 19.37 26.53
N LYS A 15 4.44 19.00 27.19
CA LYS A 15 4.46 18.20 28.42
C LYS A 15 5.07 16.82 28.17
N THR A 16 5.78 16.30 29.18
CA THR A 16 6.36 14.94 29.11
C THR A 16 5.25 13.92 29.28
N VAL A 17 5.21 12.93 28.39
CA VAL A 17 4.19 11.87 28.41
C VAL A 17 4.78 10.61 29.05
N ARG A 18 4.03 9.92 29.91
CA ARG A 18 4.48 8.66 30.53
C ARG A 18 4.67 7.59 29.44
N LYS A 19 5.82 6.90 29.48
CA LYS A 19 6.20 5.90 28.47
C LYS A 19 5.13 4.80 28.34
N GLN A 20 4.84 4.13 29.45
CA GLN A 20 3.92 2.99 29.50
C GLN A 20 2.51 3.35 29.03
N TRP A 21 1.98 4.50 29.48
CA TRP A 21 0.67 4.97 29.04
C TRP A 21 0.59 5.13 27.51
N LEU A 22 1.60 5.74 26.88
CA LEU A 22 1.59 5.92 25.43
C LEU A 22 1.75 4.60 24.69
N GLU A 23 2.69 3.76 25.12
CA GLU A 23 2.91 2.45 24.49
C GLU A 23 1.69 1.55 24.60
N ASP A 24 0.99 1.56 25.74
CA ASP A 24 -0.23 0.78 25.94
C ASP A 24 -1.41 1.35 25.15
N LEU A 25 -1.57 2.68 25.11
CA LEU A 25 -2.59 3.34 24.30
C LEU A 25 -2.45 2.95 22.82
N VAL A 26 -1.25 3.12 22.27
CA VAL A 26 -0.97 2.86 20.86
C VAL A 26 -1.23 1.39 20.51
N VAL A 27 -0.73 0.46 21.32
CA VAL A 27 -0.93 -0.97 21.10
C VAL A 27 -2.40 -1.36 21.20
N ASN A 28 -3.12 -0.85 22.19
CA ASN A 28 -4.54 -1.16 22.39
C ASN A 28 -5.40 -0.64 21.24
N GLN A 29 -5.18 0.60 20.79
CA GLN A 29 -5.92 1.19 19.67
C GLN A 29 -5.67 0.44 18.36
N THR A 30 -4.40 0.13 18.06
CA THR A 30 -4.06 -0.67 16.88
C THR A 30 -4.68 -2.07 16.95
N MET A 31 -4.67 -2.70 18.13
CA MET A 31 -5.27 -4.03 18.29
C MET A 31 -6.80 -4.01 18.20
N GLN A 32 -7.47 -2.93 18.59
CA GLN A 32 -8.91 -2.75 18.37
C GLN A 32 -9.23 -2.71 16.88
N LEU A 33 -8.48 -1.90 16.11
CA LEU A 33 -8.63 -1.81 14.66
C LEU A 33 -8.37 -3.16 13.95
N VAL A 34 -7.36 -3.91 14.40
CA VAL A 34 -7.07 -5.26 13.86
C VAL A 34 -8.14 -6.30 14.23
N ARG A 35 -8.87 -6.09 15.33
CA ARG A 35 -9.93 -7.01 15.77
C ARG A 35 -11.29 -6.68 15.18
N ASP A 36 -11.48 -5.47 14.68
CA ASP A 36 -12.69 -5.05 14.00
C ASP A 36 -12.75 -5.66 12.59
N ASP A 37 -13.69 -6.57 12.39
CA ASP A 37 -13.87 -7.27 11.12
C ASP A 37 -14.28 -6.29 10.00
N ALA A 38 -15.07 -5.25 10.29
CA ALA A 38 -15.48 -4.27 9.29
C ALA A 38 -14.30 -3.39 8.84
N ALA A 39 -13.49 -2.94 9.80
CA ALA A 39 -12.25 -2.23 9.49
C ALA A 39 -11.28 -3.11 8.69
N MET A 40 -11.15 -4.39 9.03
CA MET A 40 -10.32 -5.34 8.27
C MET A 40 -10.80 -5.53 6.83
N GLU A 41 -12.10 -5.74 6.59
CA GLU A 41 -12.63 -5.84 5.23
C GLU A 41 -12.37 -4.56 4.44
N SER A 42 -12.55 -3.39 5.07
CA SER A 42 -12.26 -2.11 4.43
C SER A 42 -10.78 -1.96 4.07
N ILE A 43 -9.87 -2.42 4.93
CA ILE A 43 -8.42 -2.41 4.66
C ILE A 43 -8.09 -3.34 3.50
N ILE A 44 -8.62 -4.57 3.50
CA ILE A 44 -8.42 -5.54 2.43
C ILE A 44 -8.89 -4.96 1.09
N ALA A 45 -10.12 -4.44 1.04
CA ALA A 45 -10.68 -3.81 -0.16
C ALA A 45 -9.80 -2.65 -0.65
N LYS A 46 -9.28 -1.82 0.27
CA LYS A 46 -8.40 -0.71 -0.08
C LYS A 46 -7.05 -1.16 -0.62
N VAL A 47 -6.44 -2.19 -0.04
CA VAL A 47 -5.18 -2.75 -0.54
C VAL A 47 -5.36 -3.31 -1.94
N MET A 48 -6.45 -4.05 -2.19
CA MET A 48 -6.77 -4.57 -3.53
C MET A 48 -6.98 -3.43 -4.54
N GLU A 49 -7.74 -2.40 -4.17
CA GLU A 49 -7.95 -1.21 -5.02
C GLU A 49 -6.63 -0.50 -5.36
N LEU A 50 -5.73 -0.35 -4.38
CA LEU A 50 -4.43 0.28 -4.57
C LEU A 50 -3.52 -0.55 -5.49
N GLN A 51 -3.50 -1.88 -5.32
CA GLN A 51 -2.73 -2.77 -6.20
C GLN A 51 -3.16 -2.67 -7.66
N ASP A 52 -4.46 -2.48 -7.92
CA ASP A 52 -4.96 -2.29 -9.28
C ASP A 52 -4.62 -0.90 -9.83
N ARG A 53 -4.60 0.15 -9.00
CA ARG A 53 -4.22 1.51 -9.42
C ARG A 53 -2.73 1.66 -9.71
N GLU A 54 -1.87 1.02 -8.92
CA GLU A 54 -0.42 1.14 -9.07
C GLU A 54 0.12 0.38 -10.29
N ASN A 55 -0.68 -0.55 -10.82
CA ASN A 55 -0.31 -1.34 -11.98
C ASN A 55 -0.82 -0.69 -13.28
N THR A 56 -0.34 0.51 -13.61
CA THR A 56 -0.77 1.24 -14.81
C THR A 56 -0.18 0.68 -16.10
N ASN A 57 1.04 0.12 -16.03
CA ASN A 57 1.78 -0.31 -17.21
C ASN A 57 1.33 -1.70 -17.69
N LEU A 58 1.00 -2.60 -16.77
CA LEU A 58 0.64 -3.98 -17.13
C LEU A 58 -0.62 -4.05 -18.03
N PRO A 59 -1.74 -3.35 -17.72
CA PRO A 59 -2.91 -3.35 -18.61
C PRO A 59 -2.60 -2.76 -19.99
N LEU A 60 -1.70 -1.77 -20.06
CA LEU A 60 -1.26 -1.18 -21.32
C LEU A 60 -0.47 -2.18 -22.16
N TYR A 61 0.53 -2.85 -21.58
CA TYR A 61 1.32 -3.85 -22.27
C TYR A 61 0.47 -5.07 -22.68
N GLU A 62 -0.43 -5.52 -21.81
CA GLU A 62 -1.37 -6.60 -22.14
C GLU A 62 -2.31 -6.21 -23.30
N LYS A 63 -2.73 -4.94 -23.37
CA LYS A 63 -3.50 -4.45 -24.52
C LYS A 63 -2.65 -4.44 -25.79
N GLN A 64 -1.43 -3.89 -25.74
CA GLN A 64 -0.53 -3.86 -26.90
C GLN A 64 -0.19 -5.27 -27.40
N LEU A 65 -0.07 -6.25 -26.48
CA LEU A 65 0.17 -7.64 -26.82
C LEU A 65 -1.01 -8.22 -27.60
N ARG A 66 -2.25 -8.00 -27.12
CA ARG A 66 -3.47 -8.43 -27.84
C ARG A 66 -3.59 -7.79 -29.21
N ASP A 67 -3.25 -6.51 -29.34
CA ASP A 67 -3.27 -5.80 -30.61
C ASP A 67 -2.24 -6.39 -31.59
N ALA A 68 -1.03 -6.71 -31.11
CA ALA A 68 0.01 -7.37 -31.90
C ALA A 68 -0.39 -8.79 -32.33
N GLU A 69 -0.94 -9.59 -31.42
CA GLU A 69 -1.45 -10.94 -31.72
C GLU A 69 -2.58 -10.92 -32.75
N SER A 70 -3.51 -9.97 -32.63
CA SER A 70 -4.56 -9.75 -33.62
C SER A 70 -3.98 -9.36 -34.98
N GLY A 71 -2.95 -8.51 -34.98
CA GLY A 71 -2.19 -8.16 -36.18
C GLY A 71 -1.57 -9.39 -36.83
N ILE A 72 -0.89 -10.24 -36.05
CA ILE A 72 -0.28 -11.49 -36.54
C ILE A 72 -1.35 -12.40 -37.15
N GLN A 73 -2.47 -12.60 -36.46
CA GLN A 73 -3.55 -13.43 -36.98
C GLN A 73 -4.10 -12.90 -38.31
N ASN A 74 -4.25 -11.58 -38.45
CA ASN A 74 -4.69 -10.96 -39.70
C ASN A 74 -3.68 -11.18 -40.83
N MET A 75 -2.38 -11.09 -40.54
CA MET A 75 -1.32 -11.35 -41.52
C MET A 75 -1.32 -12.83 -41.96
N LEU A 76 -1.48 -13.76 -41.01
CA LEU A 76 -1.58 -15.19 -41.32
C LEU A 76 -2.81 -15.50 -42.19
N ASN A 77 -3.95 -14.87 -41.91
CA ASN A 77 -5.15 -15.01 -42.73
C ASN A 77 -4.94 -14.49 -44.16
N ALA A 78 -4.22 -13.37 -44.34
CA ALA A 78 -3.88 -12.84 -45.66
C ALA A 78 -2.96 -13.80 -46.45
N ILE A 79 -1.98 -14.41 -45.77
CA ILE A 79 -1.08 -15.42 -46.36
C ILE A 79 -1.89 -16.65 -46.80
N GLN A 80 -2.84 -17.12 -45.99
CA GLN A 80 -3.74 -18.23 -46.35
C GLN A 80 -4.60 -17.92 -47.59
N ALA A 81 -4.99 -16.67 -47.78
CA ALA A 81 -5.69 -16.21 -48.98
C ALA A 81 -4.77 -16.04 -50.20
N GLY A 82 -3.49 -16.37 -50.09
CA GLY A 82 -2.49 -16.28 -51.17
C GLY A 82 -1.84 -14.90 -51.32
N ILE A 83 -2.05 -13.98 -50.37
CA ILE A 83 -1.45 -12.64 -50.40
C ILE A 83 -0.09 -12.68 -49.69
N LEU A 84 0.96 -13.06 -50.42
CA LEU A 84 2.33 -13.07 -49.92
C LEU A 84 3.21 -12.10 -50.71
N THR A 85 3.70 -11.06 -50.03
CA THR A 85 4.66 -10.08 -50.58
C THR A 85 5.83 -9.90 -49.61
N SER A 86 6.93 -9.29 -50.07
CA SER A 86 8.04 -8.92 -49.18
C SER A 86 7.59 -8.05 -48.01
N SER A 87 6.69 -7.10 -48.26
CA SER A 87 6.11 -6.23 -47.22
C SER A 87 5.25 -6.99 -46.20
N THR A 88 4.56 -8.05 -46.64
CA THR A 88 3.77 -8.93 -45.74
C THR A 88 4.68 -9.65 -44.75
N LYS A 89 5.85 -10.14 -45.23
CA LYS A 89 6.85 -10.81 -44.40
C LYS A 89 7.47 -9.85 -43.39
N GLU A 90 7.95 -8.69 -43.85
CA GLU A 90 8.57 -7.69 -42.99
C GLU A 90 7.62 -7.23 -41.87
N ARG A 91 6.35 -7.00 -42.21
CA ARG A 91 5.34 -6.62 -41.22
C ARG A 91 5.06 -7.73 -40.20
N LEU A 92 5.04 -8.99 -40.62
CA LEU A 92 4.87 -10.12 -39.71
C LEU A 92 6.05 -10.25 -38.75
N GLU A 93 7.29 -10.14 -39.26
CA GLU A 93 8.51 -10.16 -38.43
C GLU A 93 8.49 -9.04 -37.37
N GLN A 94 8.09 -7.81 -37.76
CA GLN A 94 7.95 -6.69 -36.81
C GLN A 94 6.93 -6.97 -35.71
N LEU A 95 5.79 -7.58 -36.04
CA LEU A 95 4.76 -7.91 -35.06
C LEU A 95 5.22 -9.03 -34.11
N GLU A 96 5.95 -10.02 -34.62
CA GLU A 96 6.54 -11.10 -33.80
C GLU A 96 7.66 -10.59 -32.87
N GLU A 97 8.47 -9.65 -33.33
CA GLU A 97 9.47 -8.93 -32.50
C GLU A 97 8.76 -8.16 -31.37
N THR A 98 7.75 -7.36 -31.74
CA THR A 98 6.96 -6.57 -30.78
C THR A 98 6.28 -7.47 -29.74
N LYS A 99 5.74 -8.62 -30.17
CA LYS A 99 5.16 -9.63 -29.28
C LYS A 99 6.19 -10.12 -28.26
N ARG A 100 7.38 -10.55 -28.70
CA ARG A 100 8.44 -11.02 -27.81
C ARG A 100 8.89 -9.96 -26.81
N GLU A 101 9.05 -8.71 -27.26
CA GLU A 101 9.41 -7.60 -26.37
C GLU A 101 8.33 -7.34 -25.31
N LEU A 102 7.05 -7.33 -25.70
CA LEU A 102 5.94 -7.11 -24.79
C LEU A 102 5.80 -8.25 -23.77
N GLU A 103 5.98 -9.51 -24.19
CA GLU A 103 5.98 -10.65 -23.27
C GLU A 103 7.09 -10.55 -22.22
N ALA A 104 8.29 -10.15 -22.62
CA ALA A 104 9.40 -9.91 -21.69
C ALA A 104 9.08 -8.79 -20.69
N ARG A 105 8.60 -7.63 -21.16
CA ARG A 105 8.22 -6.51 -20.30
C ARG A 105 7.08 -6.86 -19.34
N ILE A 106 6.10 -7.62 -19.79
CA ILE A 106 4.99 -8.12 -18.95
C ILE A 106 5.54 -9.05 -17.86
N ALA A 107 6.46 -9.94 -18.19
CA ALA A 107 7.09 -10.82 -17.20
C ALA A 107 7.88 -10.01 -16.16
N GLU A 108 8.72 -9.07 -16.61
CA GLU A 108 9.49 -8.18 -15.75
C GLU A 108 8.59 -7.37 -14.81
N GLU A 109 7.53 -6.74 -15.31
CA GLU A 109 6.61 -5.95 -14.48
C GLU A 109 5.86 -6.84 -13.47
N LYS A 110 5.46 -8.07 -13.86
CA LYS A 110 4.83 -9.04 -12.95
C LYS A 110 5.78 -9.50 -11.84
N LEU A 111 7.07 -9.64 -12.13
CA LEU A 111 8.10 -9.93 -11.13
C LEU A 111 8.39 -8.73 -10.22
N ALA A 112 8.42 -7.52 -10.78
CA ALA A 112 8.71 -6.30 -10.02
C ALA A 112 7.56 -5.93 -9.06
N LYS A 113 6.31 -6.17 -9.47
CA LYS A 113 5.10 -5.85 -8.69
C LYS A 113 4.16 -7.06 -8.65
N PRO A 114 4.45 -8.08 -7.83
CA PRO A 114 3.59 -9.24 -7.72
C PRO A 114 2.22 -8.85 -7.17
N LYS A 115 1.15 -9.23 -7.86
CA LYS A 115 -0.21 -9.10 -7.31
C LYS A 115 -0.37 -10.09 -6.15
N ILE A 116 -0.65 -9.56 -4.97
CA ILE A 116 -0.97 -10.38 -3.80
C ILE A 116 -2.46 -10.71 -3.86
N LYS A 117 -2.82 -11.97 -3.63
CA LYS A 117 -4.23 -12.33 -3.57
C LYS A 117 -4.86 -11.88 -2.26
N GLU A 118 -6.14 -11.55 -2.33
CA GLU A 118 -6.95 -11.15 -1.18
C GLU A 118 -6.85 -12.16 0.00
N GLU A 119 -6.92 -13.46 -0.31
CA GLU A 119 -6.81 -14.55 0.67
C GLU A 119 -5.51 -14.49 1.50
N PHE A 120 -4.38 -14.10 0.87
CA PHE A 120 -3.11 -13.97 1.55
C PHE A 120 -3.08 -12.76 2.47
N ILE A 121 -3.62 -11.61 2.02
CA ILE A 121 -3.72 -10.38 2.82
C ILE A 121 -4.60 -10.67 4.05
N ARG A 122 -5.77 -11.28 3.84
CA ARG A 122 -6.69 -11.68 4.89
C ARG A 122 -6.03 -12.61 5.90
N PHE A 123 -5.39 -13.68 5.43
CA PHE A 123 -4.69 -14.62 6.31
C PHE A 123 -3.58 -13.94 7.11
N TRP A 124 -2.81 -13.06 6.47
CA TRP A 124 -1.73 -12.32 7.10
C TRP A 124 -2.25 -11.36 8.18
N LEU A 125 -3.32 -10.59 7.91
CA LEU A 125 -3.96 -9.71 8.89
C LEU A 125 -4.53 -10.51 10.09
N MET A 126 -5.17 -11.65 9.83
CA MET A 126 -5.70 -12.52 10.88
C MET A 126 -4.62 -13.06 11.83
N ARG A 127 -3.36 -13.16 11.38
CA ARG A 127 -2.24 -13.57 12.25
C ARG A 127 -2.00 -12.57 13.38
N PHE A 128 -2.22 -11.28 13.16
CA PHE A 128 -2.00 -10.24 14.17
C PHE A 128 -3.00 -10.32 15.33
N ARG A 129 -4.22 -10.84 15.09
CA ARG A 129 -5.23 -11.05 16.16
C ARG A 129 -4.78 -12.04 17.23
N LYS A 130 -3.86 -12.95 16.88
CA LYS A 130 -3.31 -13.97 17.78
C LYS A 130 -2.07 -13.52 18.54
N LEU A 131 -1.62 -12.27 18.33
CA LEU A 131 -0.45 -11.76 19.04
C LEU A 131 -0.79 -11.48 20.51
N ASP A 132 0.18 -11.81 21.36
CA ASP A 132 0.20 -11.53 22.78
C ASP A 132 0.86 -10.17 23.05
N MET A 133 0.06 -9.20 23.49
CA MET A 133 0.50 -7.84 23.78
C MET A 133 1.27 -7.71 25.10
N SER A 134 1.45 -8.79 25.86
CA SER A 134 2.38 -8.81 26.99
C SER A 134 3.83 -8.97 26.52
N LEU A 135 4.05 -9.58 25.35
CA LEU A 135 5.36 -9.85 24.79
C LEU A 135 5.87 -8.66 23.98
N LYS A 136 7.02 -8.12 24.39
CA LYS A 136 7.62 -6.93 23.77
C LYS A 136 7.83 -7.07 22.26
N ASP A 137 8.34 -8.22 21.81
CA ASP A 137 8.65 -8.44 20.40
C ASP A 137 7.38 -8.46 19.53
N GLN A 138 6.28 -8.98 20.09
CA GLN A 138 4.99 -9.01 19.39
C GLN A 138 4.31 -7.65 19.37
N ARG A 139 4.44 -6.86 20.45
CA ARG A 139 4.03 -5.44 20.45
C ARG A 139 4.79 -4.66 19.39
N GLN A 140 6.09 -4.89 19.28
CA GLN A 140 6.94 -4.23 18.30
C GLN A 140 6.53 -4.62 16.87
N ALA A 141 6.29 -5.90 16.60
CA ALA A 141 5.80 -6.34 15.29
C ALA A 141 4.47 -5.69 14.89
N LEU A 142 3.54 -5.51 15.83
CA LEU A 142 2.28 -4.81 15.58
C LEU A 142 2.51 -3.33 15.21
N VAL A 143 3.37 -2.64 15.97
CA VAL A 143 3.71 -1.23 15.75
C VAL A 143 4.42 -1.06 14.41
N ASP A 144 5.47 -1.83 14.14
CA ASP A 144 6.28 -1.74 12.92
C ASP A 144 5.46 -2.02 11.66
N THR A 145 4.43 -2.87 11.77
CA THR A 145 3.57 -3.21 10.65
C THR A 145 2.53 -2.12 10.38
N PHE A 146 1.77 -1.72 11.39
CA PHE A 146 0.58 -0.90 11.20
C PHE A 146 0.84 0.59 11.32
N ILE A 147 1.86 1.01 12.07
CA ILE A 147 2.05 2.41 12.44
C ILE A 147 3.13 3.06 11.57
N ASN A 148 2.76 4.18 10.94
CA ASN A 148 3.70 5.05 10.25
C ASN A 148 4.30 6.06 11.24
N SER A 149 3.44 6.82 11.94
CA SER A 149 3.90 7.85 12.87
C SER A 149 2.89 8.15 13.97
N ILE A 150 3.37 8.77 15.05
CA ILE A 150 2.56 9.15 16.21
C ILE A 150 2.86 10.61 16.53
N TYR A 151 1.84 11.46 16.47
CA TYR A 151 1.93 12.87 16.89
C TYR A 151 1.25 13.07 18.23
N LEU A 152 2.01 13.65 19.16
CA LEU A 152 1.53 13.95 20.50
C LEU A 152 1.18 15.43 20.59
N TYR A 153 -0.10 15.73 20.77
CA TYR A 153 -0.60 17.04 21.16
C TYR A 153 -0.72 17.12 22.69
N ASP A 154 -1.08 18.29 23.22
CA ASP A 154 -1.27 18.45 24.66
C ASP A 154 -2.60 17.87 25.16
N ASP A 155 -3.57 17.74 24.26
CA ASP A 155 -4.95 17.27 24.50
C ASP A 155 -5.26 15.93 23.81
N LYS A 156 -4.60 15.63 22.69
CA LYS A 156 -4.86 14.44 21.88
C LYS A 156 -3.60 13.72 21.39
N VAL A 157 -3.78 12.49 20.93
CA VAL A 157 -2.77 11.68 20.24
C VAL A 157 -3.30 11.33 18.86
N LEU A 158 -2.51 11.61 17.82
CA LEU A 158 -2.84 11.25 16.44
C LEU A 158 -1.90 10.12 16.00
N ILE A 159 -2.48 8.95 15.70
CA ILE A 159 -1.77 7.79 15.18
C ILE A 159 -2.02 7.74 13.67
N THR A 160 -0.96 7.70 12.88
CA THR A 160 -1.06 7.49 11.43
C THR A 160 -0.62 6.08 11.09
N PHE A 161 -1.38 5.43 10.22
CA PHE A 161 -1.15 4.04 9.83
C PHE A 161 -0.38 3.95 8.51
N ASN A 162 0.36 2.85 8.31
CA ASN A 162 1.00 2.52 7.05
C ASN A 162 -0.08 2.13 6.02
N TYR A 163 -0.16 2.85 4.90
CA TYR A 163 -1.14 2.60 3.84
C TYR A 163 -0.52 2.42 2.44
N LYS A 164 0.80 2.59 2.29
CA LYS A 164 1.52 2.45 1.01
C LYS A 164 2.97 1.98 1.25
N GLU A 165 3.56 1.30 0.28
CA GLU A 165 4.99 1.00 0.28
C GLU A 165 5.81 2.29 0.07
N GLY A 166 6.81 2.53 0.91
CA GLY A 166 7.61 3.75 0.87
C GLY A 166 6.89 5.01 1.37
N THR A 167 5.89 4.88 2.25
CA THR A 167 5.26 6.05 2.89
C THR A 167 6.30 6.94 3.53
N GLN A 168 6.44 8.16 3.01
CA GLN A 168 7.13 9.21 3.73
C GLN A 168 6.32 9.52 4.99
N THR A 169 7.01 9.68 6.11
CA THR A 169 6.38 10.19 7.33
C THR A 169 5.71 11.51 7.00
N ILE A 170 4.39 11.57 7.18
CA ILE A 170 3.61 12.78 6.93
C ILE A 170 4.23 13.91 7.78
N THR A 171 4.23 15.14 7.30
CA THR A 171 4.74 16.23 8.14
C THR A 171 3.72 16.55 9.25
N PHE A 172 4.20 17.10 10.38
CA PHE A 172 3.29 17.48 11.47
C PHE A 172 2.21 18.46 11.01
N GLU A 173 2.52 19.34 10.04
CA GLU A 173 1.61 20.34 9.49
C GLU A 173 0.50 19.69 8.66
N GLU A 174 0.83 18.73 7.79
CA GLU A 174 -0.14 17.96 7.00
C GLU A 174 -1.05 17.11 7.91
N ALA A 175 -0.47 16.49 8.95
CA ALA A 175 -1.22 15.72 9.93
C ALA A 175 -2.17 16.61 10.75
N ALA A 176 -1.75 17.83 11.11
CA ALA A 176 -2.58 18.81 11.80
C ALA A 176 -3.73 19.33 10.92
N GLN A 177 -3.48 19.55 9.63
CA GLN A 177 -4.52 19.94 8.67
C GLN A 177 -5.55 18.83 8.47
N ALA A 178 -5.11 17.58 8.32
CA ALA A 178 -6.02 16.44 8.19
C ALA A 178 -6.88 16.26 9.46
N ALA A 179 -6.29 16.43 10.65
CA ALA A 179 -7.02 16.35 11.92
C ALA A 179 -7.95 17.55 12.20
N SER A 180 -7.83 18.65 11.45
CA SER A 180 -8.70 19.84 11.56
C SER A 180 -9.89 19.83 10.61
N LYS A 181 -9.83 19.01 9.56
CA LYS A 181 -10.95 18.74 8.66
C LYS A 181 -11.72 17.58 9.29
N GLU A 182 -12.76 17.88 10.06
CA GLU A 182 -13.69 16.88 10.59
C GLU A 182 -14.23 16.04 9.43
N ASN A 183 -13.63 14.88 9.18
CA ASN A 183 -14.16 13.72 8.47
C ASN A 183 -13.05 12.68 8.35
N GLY A 184 -13.00 11.70 9.26
CA GLY A 184 -12.23 10.48 9.03
C GLY A 184 -11.64 9.79 10.25
N SER A 185 -12.46 9.41 11.24
CA SER A 185 -12.21 8.17 12.00
C SER A 185 -13.43 7.83 12.86
N ASP A 186 -14.03 6.68 12.63
CA ASP A 186 -15.05 6.05 13.50
C ASP A 186 -14.45 5.52 14.83
N LEU A 187 -13.33 6.10 15.28
CA LEU A 187 -12.64 5.72 16.51
C LEU A 187 -12.62 6.94 17.45
N ASP A 188 -13.29 6.79 18.59
CA ASP A 188 -13.43 7.82 19.60
C ASP A 188 -12.08 8.42 20.03
N CYS A 189 -11.98 9.75 19.95
CA CYS A 189 -10.81 10.49 20.42
C CYS A 189 -10.72 10.45 21.95
N PHE A 190 -9.77 9.68 22.48
CA PHE A 190 -9.48 9.67 23.92
C PHE A 190 -8.58 10.85 24.31
N THR A 191 -9.03 11.64 25.28
CA THR A 191 -8.24 12.73 25.88
C THR A 191 -7.09 12.18 26.72
N ALA A 192 -5.90 12.75 26.56
CA ALA A 192 -4.78 12.45 27.44
C ALA A 192 -5.04 12.98 28.86
N PRO A 193 -4.64 12.27 29.94
CA PRO A 193 -4.68 12.80 31.30
C PRO A 193 -3.59 13.87 31.57
#